data_AF-A0A7C3T1V9-F1
#
_entry.id   AF-A0A7C3T1V9-F1
#
_cell.length_a   1.000
_cell.length_b   1.000
_cell.length_c   1.000
_cell.angle_alpha   90.00
_cell.angle_beta   90.00
_cell.angle_gamma   90.00
#
_symmetry.space_group_name_H-M   'P 1'
#
loop_
_entity.id
_entity.type
_entity.pdbx_description
1 polymer ?
#
loop_
_entity_poly.entity_id
_entity_poly.type
_entity_poly.pdbx_seq_one_letter_code
_entity_poly.pdbx_strand_id
1 'polypeptide(L)'
;PVNVIIQFVKVQNSSLRDAAGSPVPVSQVVGSGRCLVFSGGMVYVGNWRKGNRNSPTTFTDEEGRPIPLRPGQTWIHLVGEDFRVDYR
;
A
#
# COMPACT_ATOMS: atom_id res chain seq x y z
N PRO A 1 -9.40 -10.28 9.56
CA PRO A 1 -8.98 -8.93 10.02
C PRO A 1 -10.11 -7.93 9.80
N VAL A 2 -10.16 -6.82 10.55
CA VAL A 2 -11.27 -5.85 10.44
C VAL A 2 -11.06 -4.89 9.26
N ASN A 3 -9.79 -4.57 8.96
CA ASN A 3 -9.41 -3.82 7.77
C ASN A 3 -8.25 -4.51 7.04
N VAL A 4 -8.28 -4.52 5.71
CA VAL A 4 -7.18 -4.94 4.84
C VAL A 4 -6.95 -3.85 3.81
N ILE A 5 -5.72 -3.41 3.66
CA ILE A 5 -5.32 -2.40 2.68
C ILE A 5 -4.33 -3.03 1.73
N ILE A 6 -4.61 -2.95 0.43
CA ILE A 6 -3.63 -3.24 -0.61
C ILE A 6 -3.01 -1.91 -1.04
N GLN A 7 -1.72 -1.76 -0.80
CA GLN A 7 -0.96 -0.56 -1.13
C GLN A 7 -0.07 -0.87 -2.33
N PHE A 8 -0.39 -0.29 -3.49
CA PHE A 8 0.40 -0.47 -4.70
C PHE A 8 1.61 0.45 -4.63
N VAL A 9 2.80 -0.15 -4.67
CA VAL A 9 4.08 0.54 -4.51
C VAL A 9 5.01 0.22 -5.66
N LYS A 10 5.79 1.23 -6.05
CA LYS A 10 6.92 1.00 -6.96
C LYS A 10 7.95 0.13 -6.25
N VAL A 11 8.39 -0.93 -6.91
CA VAL A 11 9.51 -1.78 -6.44
C VAL A 11 10.73 -1.47 -7.29
N GLN A 12 11.86 -1.17 -6.65
CA GLN A 12 13.11 -0.86 -7.34
C GLN A 12 14.24 -1.70 -6.74
N ASN A 13 15.16 -2.14 -7.59
CA ASN A 13 16.37 -2.78 -7.11
C ASN A 13 17.25 -1.75 -6.39
N SER A 14 17.71 -2.11 -5.20
CA SER A 14 18.75 -1.33 -4.52
C SER A 14 20.12 -1.55 -5.16
N SER A 15 21.12 -0.80 -4.69
CA SER A 15 22.52 -1.04 -5.03
C SER A 15 23.10 -2.30 -4.37
N LEU A 16 22.34 -2.97 -3.49
CA LEU A 16 22.75 -4.18 -2.79
C LEU A 16 22.51 -5.43 -3.65
N ARG A 17 23.38 -6.42 -3.43
CA ARG A 17 23.23 -7.78 -3.95
C ARG A 17 23.20 -8.77 -2.81
N ASP A 18 22.43 -9.83 -2.97
CA ASP A 18 22.44 -10.95 -2.02
C ASP A 18 23.71 -11.80 -2.17
N ALA A 19 23.84 -12.85 -1.35
CA ALA A 19 25.00 -13.75 -1.38
C ALA A 19 25.18 -14.51 -2.71
N ALA A 20 24.10 -14.64 -3.49
CA ALA A 20 24.12 -15.26 -4.82
C ALA A 20 24.35 -14.23 -5.95
N GLY A 21 24.50 -12.94 -5.62
CA GLY A 21 24.69 -11.85 -6.58
C GLY A 21 23.40 -11.26 -7.16
N SER A 22 22.22 -11.72 -6.72
CA SER A 22 20.93 -11.20 -7.21
C SER A 22 20.65 -9.80 -6.65
N PRO A 23 20.03 -8.89 -7.41
CA PRO A 23 19.63 -7.58 -6.91
C PRO A 23 18.63 -7.70 -5.77
N VAL A 24 18.78 -6.86 -4.73
CA VAL A 24 17.82 -6.83 -3.61
C VAL A 24 16.71 -5.81 -3.90
N PRO A 25 15.44 -6.25 -4.08
CA PRO A 25 14.32 -5.35 -4.35
C PRO A 25 13.91 -4.57 -3.09
N VAL A 26 13.52 -3.31 -3.28
CA VAL A 26 13.05 -2.41 -2.22
C VAL A 26 11.76 -1.73 -2.64
N SER A 27 10.72 -1.94 -1.83
CA SER A 27 9.43 -1.26 -1.95
C SER A 27 9.53 0.21 -1.55
N GLN A 28 9.11 1.10 -2.44
CA GLN A 28 9.11 2.53 -2.19
C GLN A 28 7.82 2.95 -1.44
N VAL A 29 7.94 3.13 -0.13
CA VAL A 29 6.79 3.40 0.77
C VAL A 29 6.65 4.87 1.18
N VAL A 30 7.62 5.72 0.85
CA VAL A 30 7.52 7.19 0.94
C VAL A 30 7.19 7.69 -0.46
N GLY A 31 6.12 8.48 -0.59
CA GLY A 31 5.55 8.87 -1.88
C GLY A 31 4.04 8.76 -1.87
N SER A 32 3.48 8.38 -3.01
CA SER A 32 2.04 8.17 -3.19
C SER A 32 1.79 7.11 -4.26
N GLY A 33 0.60 6.53 -4.25
CA GLY A 33 0.17 5.55 -5.25
C GLY A 33 -1.26 5.11 -5.02
N ARG A 34 -1.74 4.18 -5.83
CA ARG A 34 -3.10 3.62 -5.70
C ARG A 34 -3.20 2.71 -4.48
N CYS A 35 -4.40 2.59 -3.92
CA CYS A 35 -4.73 1.58 -2.93
C CYS A 35 -6.13 1.00 -3.15
N LEU A 36 -6.33 -0.19 -2.61
CA LEU A 36 -7.65 -0.76 -2.33
C LEU A 36 -7.79 -0.91 -0.83
N VAL A 37 -8.87 -0.40 -0.25
CA VAL A 37 -9.14 -0.53 1.19
C VAL A 37 -10.40 -1.36 1.38
N PHE A 38 -10.24 -2.51 2.02
CA PHE A 38 -11.32 -3.40 2.43
C PHE A 38 -11.62 -3.12 3.89
N SER A 39 -12.76 -2.48 4.16
CA SER A 39 -13.15 -2.06 5.51
C SER A 39 -14.65 -2.22 5.66
N GLY A 40 -15.09 -2.94 6.68
CA GLY A 40 -16.51 -3.03 7.02
C GLY A 40 -17.42 -3.65 5.97
N GLY A 41 -16.92 -4.58 5.16
CA GLY A 41 -17.66 -5.20 4.06
C GLY A 41 -17.69 -4.38 2.78
N MET A 42 -17.04 -3.21 2.75
CA MET A 42 -16.92 -2.35 1.58
C MET A 42 -15.50 -2.38 1.02
N VAL A 43 -15.38 -2.12 -0.28
CA VAL A 43 -14.10 -1.88 -0.95
C VAL A 43 -14.06 -0.44 -1.44
N TYR A 44 -13.03 0.29 -1.03
CA TYR A 44 -12.76 1.64 -1.48
C TYR A 44 -11.57 1.62 -2.44
N VAL A 45 -11.77 2.17 -3.64
CA VAL A 45 -10.68 2.48 -4.58
C VAL A 45 -10.17 3.87 -4.23
N GLY A 46 -8.86 4.05 -4.14
CA GLY A 46 -8.30 5.31 -3.71
C GLY A 46 -6.80 5.43 -3.87
N ASN A 47 -6.24 6.37 -3.12
CA ASN A 47 -4.84 6.71 -3.13
C ASN A 47 -4.26 6.67 -1.70
N TRP A 48 -3.00 6.24 -1.59
CA TRP A 48 -2.20 6.40 -0.40
C TRP A 48 -1.18 7.52 -0.59
N ARG A 49 -0.80 8.17 0.50
CA ARG A 49 0.32 9.12 0.53
C ARG A 49 1.08 9.00 1.85
N LYS A 50 2.41 9.07 1.77
CA LYS A 50 3.30 9.14 2.91
C LYS A 50 4.40 10.16 2.61
N GLY A 51 4.45 11.26 3.35
CA GLY A 51 5.34 12.39 3.07
C GLY A 51 6.81 12.10 3.35
N ASN A 52 7.11 11.41 4.45
CA ASN A 52 8.47 11.03 4.83
C ASN A 52 8.46 9.75 5.69
N ARG A 53 9.65 9.28 6.12
CA ARG A 53 9.79 8.06 6.92
C ARG A 53 8.96 8.08 8.21
N ASN A 54 8.87 9.24 8.85
CA ASN A 54 8.27 9.41 10.18
C ASN A 54 6.79 9.83 10.11
N SER A 55 6.29 10.24 8.94
CA SER A 55 4.87 10.57 8.77
C SER A 55 4.04 9.28 8.67
N PRO A 56 2.79 9.27 9.18
CA PRO A 56 1.86 8.19 8.89
C PRO A 56 1.52 8.14 7.39
N THR A 57 1.07 6.97 6.93
CA THR A 57 0.45 6.85 5.60
C THR A 57 -1.02 7.27 5.71
N THR A 58 -1.46 8.15 4.83
CA THR A 58 -2.88 8.53 4.68
C THR A 58 -3.51 7.79 3.52
N PHE A 59 -4.78 7.41 3.66
CA PHE A 59 -5.57 6.75 2.61
C PHE A 59 -6.82 7.59 2.30
N THR A 60 -7.01 7.93 1.04
CA THR A 60 -8.13 8.77 0.57
C THR A 60 -8.82 8.12 -0.61
N ASP A 61 -10.12 8.39 -0.81
CA ASP A 61 -10.85 8.00 -2.01
C ASP A 61 -10.39 8.82 -3.23
N GLU A 62 -11.02 8.58 -4.38
CA GLU A 62 -10.71 9.27 -5.64
C GLU A 62 -11.02 10.78 -5.57
N GLU A 63 -11.95 11.19 -4.71
CA GLU A 63 -12.27 12.60 -4.45
C GLU A 63 -11.37 13.25 -3.38
N GLY A 64 -10.40 12.51 -2.83
CA GLY A 64 -9.46 13.01 -1.84
C GLY A 64 -9.99 13.04 -0.40
N ARG A 65 -11.15 12.45 -0.13
CA ARG A 65 -11.71 12.34 1.22
C ARG A 65 -11.08 11.16 1.96
N PRO A 66 -10.84 11.27 3.28
CA PRO A 66 -10.27 10.16 4.06
C PRO A 66 -11.14 8.89 4.01
N ILE A 67 -10.53 7.73 3.74
CA ILE A 67 -11.24 6.45 3.78
C ILE A 67 -11.43 6.00 5.24
N PRO A 68 -12.68 5.70 5.67
CA PRO A 68 -12.93 5.26 7.03
C PRO A 68 -12.44 3.83 7.30
N LEU A 69 -11.66 3.66 8.36
CA LEU A 69 -11.26 2.36 8.88
C LEU A 69 -12.10 2.01 10.10
N ARG A 70 -12.53 0.76 10.20
CA ARG A 70 -13.21 0.27 11.40
C ARG A 70 -12.21 0.14 12.57
N PRO A 71 -12.61 0.41 13.82
CA PRO A 71 -11.77 0.15 14.98
C PRO A 71 -11.31 -1.32 15.02
N GLY A 72 -10.00 -1.54 15.20
CA GLY A 72 -9.41 -2.87 15.29
C GLY A 72 -8.17 -3.04 14.41
N GLN A 73 -7.76 -4.29 14.24
CA GLN A 73 -6.54 -4.63 13.51
C GLN A 73 -6.67 -4.30 12.02
N THR A 74 -5.64 -3.62 11.51
CA THR A 74 -5.47 -3.27 10.10
C THR A 74 -4.25 -3.98 9.55
N TRP A 75 -4.40 -4.68 8.44
CA TRP A 75 -3.28 -5.25 7.67
C TRP A 75 -3.02 -4.41 6.43
N ILE A 76 -1.75 -4.19 6.11
CA ILE A 76 -1.33 -3.50 4.88
C ILE A 76 -0.45 -4.46 4.09
N HIS A 77 -0.89 -4.80 2.89
CA HIS A 77 -0.13 -5.59 1.92
C HIS A 77 0.51 -4.65 0.91
N LEU A 78 1.84 -4.64 0.88
CA LEU A 78 2.60 -3.93 -0.16
C LEU A 78 2.70 -4.84 -1.39
N VAL A 79 2.22 -4.36 -2.52
CA VAL A 79 2.27 -5.10 -3.79
C VAL A 79 2.86 -4.22 -4.89
N GLY A 80 3.48 -4.85 -5.90
CA GLY A 80 3.96 -4.11 -7.08
C GLY A 80 2.82 -3.44 -7.84
N GLU A 81 3.13 -2.39 -8.60
CA GLU A 81 2.12 -1.59 -9.32
C GLU A 81 1.28 -2.41 -10.32
N ASP A 82 1.87 -3.47 -10.87
CA ASP A 82 1.24 -4.39 -11.84
C ASP A 82 0.55 -5.60 -11.19
N PHE A 83 0.55 -5.69 -9.86
CA PHE A 83 -0.08 -6.80 -9.16
C PHE A 83 -1.59 -6.79 -9.38
N ARG A 84 -2.17 -7.96 -9.71
CA ARG A 84 -3.63 -8.09 -9.88
C ARG A 84 -4.25 -8.58 -8.57
N VAL A 85 -5.32 -7.91 -8.16
CA VAL A 85 -6.09 -8.27 -6.97
C VAL A 85 -7.48 -8.70 -7.42
N ASP A 86 -7.80 -9.96 -7.19
CA ASP A 86 -9.15 -10.48 -7.42
C ASP A 86 -9.94 -10.45 -6.11
N TYR A 87 -11.13 -9.85 -6.15
CA TYR A 87 -12.08 -9.80 -5.04
C TYR A 87 -13.51 -9.82 -5.58
N ARG A 88 -14.45 -10.33 -4.78
CA ARG A 88 -15.87 -10.43 -5.10
C ARG A 88 -16.69 -9.60 -4.13
#